data_AF-A0A920NU73-F1
#
_entry.id   AF-A0A920NU73-F1
#
_cell.length_a   1.000
_cell.length_b   1.000
_cell.length_c   1.000
_cell.angle_alpha   90.00
_cell.angle_beta   90.00
_cell.angle_gamma   90.00
#
_symmetry.space_group_name_H-M   'P 1'
#
loop_
_entity.id
_entity.type
_entity.pdbx_description
1 polymer ?
#
loop_
_entity_poly.entity_id
_entity_poly.type
_entity_poly.pdbx_seq_one_letter_code
_entity_poly.pdbx_strand_id
1 'polypeptide(L)' 'MSTGHQEQIQGRDVHIDDIEWKDHPQPFAEGGIRWKLLNVSPEMGSWTGIYDCPKGSYFAPHIHIGPPRIFSDQRQNEC' A
#
# COMPACT_ATOMS: atom_id res chain seq x y z
N MET A 1 -1.88 -24.48 29.93
CA MET A 1 -1.82 -23.46 28.86
C MET A 1 -1.49 -24.21 27.59
N SER A 2 -2.46 -24.34 26.67
CA SER A 2 -2.21 -25.01 25.38
C SER A 2 -1.39 -24.05 24.52
N THR A 3 -0.18 -24.45 24.15
CA THR A 3 0.55 -23.80 23.06
C THR A 3 -0.22 -24.12 21.79
N GLY A 4 -1.07 -23.18 21.35
CA GLY A 4 -1.83 -23.35 20.10
C GLY A 4 -0.86 -23.55 18.95
N HIS A 5 -1.02 -24.65 18.23
CA HIS A 5 -0.37 -24.81 16.93
C HIS A 5 -0.95 -23.72 16.00
N GLN A 6 -0.11 -22.82 15.51
CA GLN A 6 -0.49 -21.88 14.46
C GLN A 6 -0.25 -22.56 13.12
N GLU A 7 -1.31 -22.62 12.32
CA GLU A 7 -1.22 -23.16 10.97
C GLU A 7 -0.39 -22.23 10.08
N GLN A 8 0.28 -22.81 9.08
CA GLN A 8 1.14 -22.06 8.18
C GLN A 8 0.33 -21.05 7.36
N ILE A 9 0.80 -19.80 7.33
CA ILE A 9 0.21 -18.77 6.47
C ILE A 9 0.37 -19.16 5.00
N GLN A 10 -0.74 -19.20 4.27
CA GLN A 10 -0.74 -19.47 2.83
C GLN A 10 -0.08 -18.32 2.08
N GLY A 11 0.84 -18.65 1.17
CA GLY A 11 1.43 -17.66 0.26
C GLY A 11 0.36 -17.06 -0.65
N ARG A 12 0.53 -15.78 -1.02
CA ARG A 12 -0.35 -15.11 -1.99
C ARG A 12 0.46 -14.56 -3.15
N ASP A 13 -0.03 -14.84 -4.35
CA ASP A 13 0.39 -14.21 -5.60
C ASP A 13 -0.71 -13.26 -6.08
N VAL A 14 -0.31 -12.12 -6.64
CA VAL A 14 -1.24 -11.10 -7.15
C VAL A 14 -0.71 -10.59 -8.48
N HIS A 15 -1.43 -10.89 -9.56
CA HIS A 15 -1.19 -10.26 -10.85
C HIS A 15 -1.74 -8.83 -10.81
N ILE A 16 -0.86 -7.84 -10.88
CA ILE A 16 -1.21 -6.43 -10.60
C ILE A 16 -2.27 -5.92 -11.60
N ASP A 17 -2.23 -6.37 -12.85
CA ASP A 17 -3.15 -5.94 -13.89
C ASP A 17 -4.59 -6.45 -13.69
N ASP A 18 -4.78 -7.51 -12.90
CA ASP A 18 -6.10 -8.06 -12.57
C ASP A 18 -6.82 -7.22 -11.50
N ILE A 19 -6.12 -6.29 -10.84
CA ILE A 19 -6.71 -5.39 -9.83
C ILE A 19 -7.02 -4.05 -10.47
N GLU A 20 -8.27 -3.61 -10.36
CA GLU A 20 -8.67 -2.27 -10.77
C GLU A 20 -8.03 -1.19 -9.91
N TRP A 21 -7.55 -0.13 -10.57
CA TRP A 21 -7.14 1.09 -9.88
C TRP A 21 -8.34 1.74 -9.20
N LYS A 22 -8.16 2.16 -7.94
CA LYS A 22 -9.15 2.93 -7.20
C LYS A 22 -8.63 4.34 -6.95
N ASP A 23 -9.54 5.32 -6.92
CA ASP A 23 -9.20 6.66 -6.47
C ASP A 23 -8.76 6.62 -5.00
N HIS A 24 -7.72 7.39 -4.67
CA HIS A 24 -7.30 7.53 -3.29
C HIS A 24 -8.36 8.32 -2.49
N PRO A 25 -8.74 7.87 -1.29
CA PRO A 25 -9.77 8.54 -0.51
C PRO A 25 -9.37 9.98 -0.14
N GLN A 26 -10.33 10.89 -0.35
CA GLN A 26 -10.28 12.24 0.21
C GLN A 26 -10.56 12.20 1.72
N PRO A 27 -9.93 13.08 2.54
CA PRO A 27 -9.00 14.17 2.20
C PRO A 27 -7.52 13.77 2.27
N PHE A 28 -7.18 12.49 2.12
CA PHE A 28 -5.84 11.99 2.45
C PHE A 28 -4.82 12.12 1.31
N ALA A 29 -5.27 12.52 0.12
CA ALA A 29 -4.43 12.78 -1.05
C ALA A 29 -5.14 13.74 -2.00
N GLU A 30 -4.39 14.56 -2.73
CA GLU A 30 -4.91 15.46 -3.76
C GLU A 30 -4.14 15.30 -5.07
N GLY A 31 -4.72 15.77 -6.18
CA GLY A 31 -4.10 15.68 -7.51
C GLY A 31 -4.35 14.36 -8.25
N GLY A 32 -5.36 13.58 -7.83
CA GLY A 32 -5.84 12.41 -8.59
C GLY A 32 -5.01 11.13 -8.41
N ILE A 33 -4.38 10.95 -7.25
CA ILE A 33 -3.65 9.71 -6.92
C ILE A 33 -4.62 8.52 -6.98
N ARG A 34 -4.17 7.45 -7.64
CA ARG A 34 -4.86 6.16 -7.66
C ARG A 34 -4.00 5.11 -6.98
N TRP A 35 -4.63 4.06 -6.47
CA TRP A 35 -3.93 3.02 -5.73
C TRP A 35 -4.53 1.64 -5.92
N LYS A 36 -3.71 0.62 -5.65
CA LYS A 36 -4.11 -0.78 -5.52
C LYS A 36 -3.57 -1.33 -4.20
N LEU A 37 -4.43 -1.98 -3.43
CA LEU A 37 -4.02 -2.73 -2.24
C LEU A 37 -3.55 -4.12 -2.66
N LEU A 38 -2.30 -4.45 -2.36
CA LEU A 38 -1.69 -5.72 -2.77
C LEU A 38 -1.68 -6.75 -1.66
N ASN A 39 -1.47 -6.34 -0.40
CA ASN A 39 -1.49 -7.21 0.78
C ASN A 39 -1.90 -6.49 2.06
N VAL A 40 -2.50 -7.27 2.97
CA VAL A 40 -2.60 -6.96 4.39
C VAL A 40 -2.18 -8.20 5.17
N SER A 41 -1.30 -8.04 6.14
CA SER A 41 -0.89 -9.06 7.11
C SER A 41 -1.42 -8.66 8.50
N PRO A 42 -2.62 -9.12 8.90
CA PRO A 42 -3.29 -8.63 10.11
C PRO A 42 -2.50 -8.85 11.39
N GLU A 43 -1.78 -9.98 11.50
CA GLU A 43 -0.99 -10.34 12.68
C GLU A 43 0.15 -9.36 12.96
N MET A 44 0.75 -8.78 11.92
CA MET A 44 1.84 -7.81 12.04
C MET A 44 1.37 -6.36 11.87
N GLY A 45 0.12 -6.13 11.45
CA GLY A 45 -0.38 -4.80 11.07
C GLY A 45 0.32 -4.20 9.84
N SER A 46 1.01 -5.01 9.04
CA SER A 46 1.70 -4.55 7.83
C SER A 46 0.81 -4.68 6.60
N TRP A 47 1.04 -3.81 5.61
CA TRP A 47 0.31 -3.80 4.36
C TRP A 47 1.22 -3.33 3.23
N THR A 48 0.85 -3.70 2.00
CA THR A 48 1.57 -3.32 0.79
C THR A 48 0.58 -2.79 -0.22
N GLY A 49 0.89 -1.63 -0.81
CA GLY A 49 0.12 -1.03 -1.90
C GLY A 49 1.04 -0.52 -2.99
N ILE A 50 0.47 -0.29 -4.17
CA ILE A 50 1.10 0.43 -5.27
C ILE A 50 0.26 1.65 -5.62
N TYR A 51 0.93 2.74 -5.98
CA TYR A 51 0.32 4.03 -6.24
C TYR A 51 0.68 4.50 -7.64
N ASP A 52 -0.30 5.04 -8.33
CA ASP A 52 -0.13 5.81 -9.56
C ASP A 52 -0.36 7.27 -9.21
N CYS A 53 0.69 8.08 -9.37
CA CYS A 53 0.70 9.45 -8.94
C CYS A 53 0.92 10.39 -10.12
N PRO A 54 -0.11 11.17 -10.48
CA PRO A 54 0.05 12.26 -11.44
C PRO A 54 1.05 13.30 -10.94
N LYS A 55 1.73 13.98 -11.87
CA LYS A 55 2.67 15.06 -11.54
C LYS A 55 1.98 16.17 -10.74
N GLY A 56 2.60 16.58 -9.63
CA GLY A 56 2.07 17.62 -8.72
C GLY A 56 0.97 17.12 -7.78
N SER A 57 0.68 15.82 -7.78
CA SER A 57 -0.15 15.20 -6.75
C SER A 57 0.63 15.04 -5.44
N TYR A 58 -0.09 14.98 -4.32
CA TYR A 58 0.54 14.85 -3.00
C TYR A 58 -0.37 14.12 -2.01
N PHE A 59 0.26 13.45 -1.03
CA PHE A 59 -0.43 12.91 0.14
C PHE A 59 -0.54 13.97 1.23
N ALA A 60 -1.67 13.98 1.94
CA ALA A 60 -1.82 14.82 3.11
C ALA A 60 -0.74 14.50 4.17
N PRO A 61 -0.28 15.49 4.97
CA PRO A 61 0.74 15.26 5.99
C PRO A 61 0.34 14.15 6.97
N HIS A 62 1.25 13.19 7.20
CA HIS A 62 1.01 12.06 8.10
C HIS A 62 2.31 11.56 8.75
N ILE A 63 2.17 10.73 9.79
CA ILE A 63 3.29 10.16 10.54
C ILE A 63 3.25 8.64 10.38
N HIS A 64 4.37 8.07 9.93
CA HIS A 64 4.56 6.62 9.93
C HIS A 64 4.88 6.14 11.34
N ILE A 65 3.98 5.33 11.93
CA ILE A 65 4.18 4.74 13.26
C ILE A 65 5.19 3.57 13.19
N GLY A 66 5.22 2.85 12.07
CA GLY A 66 6.21 1.80 11.78
C GLY A 66 7.06 2.15 10.54
N PRO A 67 8.18 1.45 10.30
CA PRO A 67 9.09 1.80 9.22
C PRO A 67 8.49 1.48 7.83
N PRO A 68 8.30 2.46 6.93
CA PRO A 68 7.92 2.20 5.56
C PRO A 68 9.15 1.77 4.74
N ARG A 69 8.93 0.94 3.72
CA ARG A 69 9.88 0.76 2.62
C ARG A 69 9.17 1.08 1.31
N ILE A 70 9.80 1.93 0.52
CA ILE A 70 9.24 2.48 -0.72
C ILE A 70 10.22 2.14 -1.84
N PHE A 71 9.69 1.73 -2.98
CA PHE A 71 10.43 1.55 -4.23
C PHE A 71 9.73 2.37 -5.32
N SER A 72 10.47 3.20 -6.03
CA SER A 72 9.96 4.04 -7.13
C SER A 72 10.63 3.67 -8.44
N ASP A 73 9.83 3.52 -9.50
CA ASP A 73 10.29 3.18 -10.85
C ASP A 73 10.68 4.43 -11.67
N GLN A 74 10.35 5.64 -11.19
CA GLN A 74 10.49 6.89 -11.95
C GLN A 74 11.30 7.96 -11.20
N ARG A 75 12.13 8.72 -11.93
CA ARG A 75 12.77 9.99 -11.52
C ARG A 75 11.79 11.18 -11.64
N GLN A 76 10.58 11.06 -11.12
CA GLN A 76 9.64 12.18 -11.05
C GLN A 76 9.75 12.81 -9.67
N ASN A 77 9.92 14.14 -9.64
CA ASN A 77 10.30 14.84 -8.44
C ASN A 77 9.22 14.85 -7.34
N GLU A 78 7.99 14.40 -7.62
CA GLU A 78 6.88 14.39 -6.65
C GLU A 78 5.88 13.24 -6.91
N CYS A 79 5.46 12.65 -5.78
CA CYS A 79 5.11 11.25 -5.49
C CYS A 79 6.27 10.23 -5.64
#